data_AF-A0AAQ1KQ29-F1
#
_entry.id   AF-A0AAQ1KQ29-F1
#
_cell.length_a   1.000
_cell.length_b   1.000
_cell.length_c   1.000
_cell.angle_alpha   90.00
_cell.angle_beta   90.00
_cell.angle_gamma   90.00
#
_symmetry.space_group_name_H-M   'P 1'
#
loop_
_entity.id
_entity.type
_entity.pdbx_description
1 polymer ?
#
loop_
_entity_poly.entity_id
_entity_poly.type
_entity_poly.pdbx_seq_one_letter_code
_entity_poly.pdbx_strand_id
1 'polypeptide(L)'
;REIHLKAGQKLVIEAGQELTLKAGGSFIKLDASGVTVFGPLAKINAGGSPGSGSGIALKSPLQPGAADADKAGGPMDEALANPLSKTKPTGQYPMSL
;
A
#
# COMPACT_ATOMS: atom_id res chain seq x y z
N ARG A 1 -13.19 -0.33 -23.67
CA ARG A 1 -12.80 0.15 -22.32
C ARG A 1 -13.32 -0.87 -21.32
N GLU A 2 -12.48 -1.40 -20.45
CA GLU A 2 -12.76 -2.59 -19.62
C GLU A 2 -12.63 -2.26 -18.14
N ILE A 3 -13.34 -3.01 -17.28
CA ILE A 3 -13.19 -2.98 -15.83
C ILE A 3 -12.85 -4.41 -15.39
N HIS A 4 -11.75 -4.54 -14.64
CA HIS A 4 -11.26 -5.83 -14.14
C HIS A 4 -11.48 -5.91 -12.63
N LEU A 5 -12.38 -6.78 -12.19
CA LEU A 5 -12.61 -7.07 -10.77
C LEU A 5 -11.89 -8.38 -10.42
N LYS A 6 -10.78 -8.30 -9.69
CA LYS A 6 -10.02 -9.45 -9.21
C LYS A 6 -9.92 -9.42 -7.70
N ALA A 7 -10.43 -10.44 -7.03
CA ALA A 7 -10.16 -10.69 -5.63
C ALA A 7 -9.16 -11.85 -5.49
N GLY A 8 -8.26 -11.76 -4.51
CA GLY A 8 -7.30 -12.83 -4.24
C GLY A 8 -7.97 -14.07 -3.64
N GLN A 9 -8.63 -13.91 -2.49
CA GLN A 9 -9.27 -15.01 -1.77
C GLN A 9 -10.80 -15.01 -1.90
N LYS A 10 -11.45 -13.84 -1.77
CA LYS A 10 -12.92 -13.74 -1.77
C LYS A 10 -13.38 -12.41 -2.37
N LEU A 11 -14.38 -12.47 -3.24
CA LEU A 11 -15.17 -11.32 -3.70
C LEU A 11 -16.61 -11.51 -3.20
N VAL A 12 -17.19 -10.47 -2.61
CA VAL A 12 -18.59 -10.43 -2.22
C VAL A 12 -19.22 -9.22 -2.88
N ILE A 13 -20.36 -9.43 -3.56
CA ILE A 13 -21.14 -8.37 -4.20
C ILE A 13 -22.55 -8.46 -3.60
N GLU A 14 -22.99 -7.39 -2.95
CA GLU A 14 -24.30 -7.30 -2.31
C GLU A 14 -25.16 -6.25 -3.01
N ALA A 15 -26.44 -6.57 -3.17
CA ALA A 15 -27.44 -5.66 -3.69
C ALA A 15 -28.71 -5.78 -2.84
N GLY A 16 -29.36 -4.65 -2.55
CA GLY A 16 -30.51 -4.62 -1.64
C GLY A 16 -31.82 -5.12 -2.26
N GLN A 17 -32.04 -4.90 -3.55
CA GLN A 17 -33.29 -5.28 -4.22
C GLN A 17 -33.06 -6.23 -5.39
N GLU A 18 -32.09 -5.91 -6.25
CA GLU A 18 -31.82 -6.70 -7.45
C GLU A 18 -30.33 -6.59 -7.83
N LEU A 19 -29.74 -7.71 -8.26
CA LEU A 19 -28.46 -7.76 -8.95
C LEU A 19 -28.68 -8.33 -10.36
N THR A 20 -28.30 -7.56 -11.39
CA THR A 20 -28.43 -7.97 -12.79
C THR A 20 -27.08 -7.91 -13.52
N LEU A 21 -26.73 -9.00 -14.20
CA LEU A 21 -25.59 -9.12 -15.11
C LEU A 21 -26.10 -9.30 -16.53
N LYS A 22 -25.79 -8.39 -17.46
CA LYS A 22 -26.32 -8.42 -18.84
C LYS A 22 -25.18 -8.35 -19.86
N ALA A 23 -25.22 -9.22 -20.87
CA ALA A 23 -24.28 -9.21 -21.98
C ALA A 23 -24.89 -9.88 -23.23
N GLY A 24 -24.69 -9.31 -24.42
CA GLY A 24 -25.07 -9.95 -25.69
C GLY A 24 -26.53 -10.40 -25.79
N GLY A 25 -27.47 -9.65 -25.20
CA GLY A 25 -28.89 -10.01 -25.15
C GLY A 25 -29.26 -11.08 -24.11
N SER A 26 -28.29 -11.67 -23.42
CA SER A 26 -28.49 -12.59 -22.29
C SER A 26 -28.36 -11.85 -20.96
N PHE A 27 -28.99 -12.37 -19.91
CA PHE A 27 -28.84 -11.83 -18.56
C PHE A 27 -28.99 -12.89 -17.46
N ILE A 28 -28.40 -12.57 -16.31
CA ILE A 28 -28.61 -13.24 -15.02
C ILE A 28 -29.15 -12.20 -14.06
N LYS A 29 -30.22 -12.52 -13.34
CA LYS A 29 -30.89 -11.60 -12.42
C LYS A 29 -31.17 -12.30 -11.09
N LEU A 30 -30.85 -11.63 -10.00
CA LEU A 30 -31.10 -12.06 -8.64
C LEU A 30 -32.01 -11.04 -7.98
N ASP A 31 -33.17 -11.47 -7.51
CA ASP A 31 -34.15 -10.65 -6.81
C ASP A 31 -34.92 -11.50 -5.78
N ALA A 32 -35.99 -10.94 -5.20
CA ALA A 32 -36.85 -11.65 -4.25
C ALA A 32 -37.53 -12.91 -4.80
N SER A 33 -37.65 -13.06 -6.13
CA SER A 33 -38.19 -14.26 -6.78
C SER A 33 -37.14 -15.37 -6.98
N GLY A 34 -35.85 -15.08 -6.74
CA GLY A 34 -34.74 -16.02 -6.82
C GLY A 34 -33.75 -15.68 -7.92
N VAL A 35 -33.26 -16.70 -8.64
CA VAL A 35 -32.25 -16.56 -9.71
C VAL A 35 -32.89 -16.83 -11.07
N THR A 36 -32.86 -15.82 -11.95
CA THR A 36 -33.27 -15.94 -13.35
C THR A 36 -32.04 -15.99 -14.25
N VAL A 37 -32.02 -16.97 -15.18
CA VAL A 37 -31.00 -17.09 -16.23
C VAL A 37 -31.72 -17.08 -17.59
N PHE A 38 -31.45 -16.08 -18.42
CA PHE A 38 -32.11 -15.92 -19.71
C PHE A 38 -31.09 -15.72 -20.84
N GLY A 39 -31.25 -16.47 -21.93
CA GLY A 39 -30.45 -16.37 -23.15
C GLY A 39 -30.74 -17.55 -24.10
N PRO A 40 -30.26 -17.49 -25.36
CA PRO A 40 -30.51 -18.55 -26.35
C PRO A 40 -30.00 -19.94 -25.94
N LEU A 41 -28.92 -19.98 -25.17
CA LEU A 41 -28.33 -21.20 -24.61
C LEU A 41 -27.75 -20.90 -23.23
N ALA A 42 -28.17 -21.66 -22.22
CA ALA A 42 -27.57 -21.64 -20.89
C ALA A 42 -26.72 -22.89 -20.66
N LYS A 43 -25.42 -22.70 -20.42
CA LYS A 43 -24.48 -23.78 -20.10
C LYS A 43 -24.31 -23.89 -18.58
N ILE A 44 -24.89 -24.92 -17.98
CA ILE A 44 -24.82 -25.18 -16.53
C ILE A 44 -23.92 -26.40 -16.30
N ASN A 45 -22.86 -26.25 -15.51
CA ASN A 45 -21.87 -27.31 -15.24
C ASN A 45 -21.23 -27.93 -16.50
N ALA A 46 -21.15 -27.17 -17.59
CA ALA A 46 -20.74 -27.70 -18.92
C ALA A 46 -19.29 -27.36 -19.32
N GLY A 47 -18.44 -26.97 -18.37
CA GLY A 47 -17.06 -26.55 -18.62
C GLY A 47 -16.94 -25.22 -19.41
N GLY A 48 -15.72 -24.89 -19.84
CA GLY A 48 -15.40 -23.70 -20.64
C GLY A 48 -14.14 -22.97 -20.18
N SER A 49 -13.67 -22.03 -21.00
CA SER A 49 -12.56 -21.11 -20.67
C SER A 49 -13.12 -19.70 -20.47
N PRO A 50 -12.69 -18.97 -19.43
CA PRO A 50 -13.08 -17.58 -19.24
C PRO A 50 -12.55 -16.72 -20.40
N GLY A 51 -13.26 -15.62 -20.70
CA GLY A 51 -12.75 -14.62 -21.63
C GLY A 51 -11.46 -13.98 -21.12
N SER A 52 -10.56 -13.65 -22.03
CA SER A 52 -9.35 -12.86 -21.74
C SER A 52 -9.68 -11.37 -21.85
N GLY A 53 -9.34 -10.58 -20.84
CA GLY A 53 -9.32 -9.12 -20.96
C GLY A 53 -7.89 -8.59 -20.94
N SER A 54 -7.72 -7.34 -21.35
CA SER A 54 -6.41 -6.69 -21.56
C SER A 54 -5.60 -6.43 -20.27
N GLY A 55 -6.21 -6.62 -19.11
CA GLY A 55 -5.62 -6.30 -17.81
C GLY A 55 -5.65 -4.79 -17.53
N ILE A 56 -5.12 -4.39 -16.36
CA ILE A 56 -4.96 -2.98 -16.01
C ILE A 56 -3.60 -2.52 -16.54
N ALA A 57 -3.59 -1.65 -17.55
CA ALA A 57 -2.38 -1.00 -18.05
C ALA A 57 -1.90 0.10 -17.08
N LEU A 58 -1.58 -0.28 -15.85
CA LEU A 58 -0.99 0.65 -14.88
C LEU A 58 0.36 1.11 -15.44
N LYS A 59 0.54 2.42 -15.57
CA LYS A 59 1.89 2.97 -15.78
C LYS A 59 2.71 2.69 -14.53
N SER A 60 3.91 2.14 -14.72
CA SER A 60 4.90 2.04 -13.66
C SER A 60 5.18 3.43 -13.08
N PRO A 61 5.49 3.53 -11.77
CA PRO A 61 5.95 4.79 -11.20
C PRO A 61 7.18 5.29 -11.97
N LEU A 62 7.26 6.60 -12.15
CA LEU A 62 8.48 7.24 -12.63
C LEU A 62 9.56 7.10 -11.55
N GLN A 63 10.82 7.02 -11.97
CA GLN A 63 11.91 7.18 -11.01
C GLN A 63 11.81 8.57 -10.36
N PRO A 64 11.99 8.67 -9.03
CA PRO A 64 12.08 9.96 -8.36
C PRO A 64 13.17 10.83 -9.02
N GLY A 65 12.92 12.15 -9.08
CA GLY A 65 13.94 13.10 -9.52
C GLY A 65 15.12 13.17 -8.54
N ALA A 66 16.19 13.85 -8.95
CA ALA A 66 17.29 14.18 -8.05
C ALA A 66 16.77 15.01 -6.87
N ALA A 67 17.27 14.73 -5.67
CA ALA A 67 17.04 15.60 -4.52
C ALA A 67 17.63 16.99 -4.80
N ASP A 68 17.03 18.01 -4.20
CA ASP A 68 17.57 19.36 -4.30
C ASP A 68 18.98 19.42 -3.68
N ALA A 69 19.86 20.20 -4.30
CA ALA A 69 21.22 20.35 -3.84
C ALA A 69 21.26 21.51 -2.86
N ASP A 70 21.36 21.22 -1.55
CA ASP A 70 21.63 22.24 -0.55
C ASP A 70 23.12 22.26 -0.16
N LYS A 71 23.59 23.43 0.28
CA LYS A 71 24.92 23.56 0.87
C LYS A 71 24.84 23.10 2.32
N ALA A 72 25.74 22.22 2.71
CA ALA A 72 25.93 21.91 4.12
C ALA A 72 26.17 23.21 4.91
N GLY A 73 25.54 23.33 6.08
CA GLY A 73 25.81 24.44 6.99
C GLY A 73 27.30 24.53 7.35
N GLY A 74 27.73 25.72 7.77
CA GLY A 74 29.12 25.91 8.20
C GLY A 74 29.48 25.03 9.40
N PRO A 75 30.77 24.69 9.57
CA PRO A 75 31.22 24.05 10.80
C PRO A 75 30.90 24.94 12.01
N MET A 76 30.66 24.32 13.16
CA MET A 76 30.52 25.06 14.43
C MET A 76 31.85 25.77 14.74
N ASP A 77 31.76 26.93 15.42
CA ASP A 77 32.95 27.63 15.90
C ASP A 77 33.80 26.73 16.80
N GLU A 78 35.12 26.91 16.77
CA GLU A 78 36.03 26.16 17.63
C GLU A 78 35.63 26.31 19.10
N ALA A 79 35.47 25.18 19.79
CA ALA A 79 35.15 25.18 21.20
C ALA A 79 36.27 25.88 22.00
N LEU A 80 35.91 26.85 22.84
CA LEU A 80 36.85 27.48 23.76
C LEU A 80 37.43 26.42 24.71
N ALA A 81 38.76 26.38 24.83
CA ALA A 81 39.44 25.45 25.73
C ALA A 81 39.03 25.73 27.19
N ASN A 82 38.47 24.72 27.86
CA ASN A 82 38.27 24.79 29.30
C ASN A 82 39.64 24.80 30.00
N PRO A 83 39.95 25.80 30.86
CA PRO A 83 41.17 25.76 31.64
C PRO A 83 41.09 24.58 32.63
N LEU A 84 42.02 23.64 32.51
CA LEU A 84 42.24 22.60 33.51
C LEU A 84 42.78 23.25 34.79
N SER A 85 41.87 23.73 35.65
CA SER A 85 42.24 24.01 37.03
C SER A 85 42.58 22.67 37.70
N LYS A 86 43.88 22.41 37.87
CA LYS A 86 44.34 21.30 38.71
C LYS A 86 44.03 21.66 40.16
N THR A 87 42.84 21.30 40.64
CA THR A 87 42.60 21.17 42.07
C THR A 87 42.42 19.70 42.41
N LYS A 88 43.48 19.12 42.96
CA LYS A 88 43.36 17.95 43.83
C LYS A 88 44.26 18.17 45.04
N PRO A 89 43.73 18.53 46.22
CA PRO A 89 44.53 18.54 47.43
C PRO A 89 44.77 17.07 47.81
N THR A 90 46.03 16.63 47.72
CA THR A 90 46.40 15.26 48.10
C THR A 90 47.43 15.31 49.21
N GLY A 91 46.95 15.13 50.44
CA GLY A 91 47.64 14.41 51.52
C GLY A 91 48.59 15.21 52.41
N GLN A 92 48.09 15.73 53.53
CA GLN A 92 48.90 15.83 54.76
C GLN A 92 48.02 15.88 56.02
N TYR A 93 47.94 14.76 56.73
CA TYR A 93 47.44 14.63 58.12
C TYR A 93 48.16 13.42 58.76
N PRO A 94 48.40 13.40 60.09
CA PRO A 94 49.63 13.88 60.74
C PRO A 94 50.32 12.80 61.59
N MET A 95 51.62 12.92 61.89
CA MET A 95 52.25 12.17 63.00
C MET A 95 53.46 12.92 63.59
N SER A 96 53.30 13.52 64.76
CA SER A 96 54.30 13.53 65.85
C SER A 96 53.64 14.06 67.13
N LEU A 97 54.15 13.54 68.25
CA LEU A 97 53.60 13.49 69.62
C LEU A 97 53.20 14.83 70.23
#